data_AF-A0A9W6P369-F1
#
_entry.id   AF-A0A9W6P369-F1
#
_cell.length_a   1.000
_cell.length_b   1.000
_cell.length_c   1.000
_cell.angle_alpha   90.00
_cell.angle_beta   90.00
_cell.angle_gamma   90.00
#
_symmetry.space_group_name_H-M   'P 1'
#
loop_
_entity.id
_entity.type
_entity.pdbx_description
1 polymer ?
#
loop_
_entity_poly.entity_id
_entity_poly.type
_entity_poly.pdbx_seq_one_letter_code
_entity_poly.pdbx_strand_id
1 'polypeptide(L)' 'MSTPKTLVPAPRYRNWLTVEEFCEDIGIARSTFNDWRAKGRGPKCAKLPSGKLRIRRSEAEKYMAALEDAS' A
#
# COMPACT_ATOMS: atom_id res chain seq x y z
N MET A 1 -2.81 18.69 -22.78
CA MET A 1 -2.11 17.40 -22.92
C MET A 1 -2.10 16.74 -21.55
N SER A 2 -3.13 15.95 -21.25
CA SER A 2 -3.21 15.14 -20.03
C SER A 2 -3.36 13.71 -20.47
N THR A 3 -2.33 12.91 -20.25
CA THR A 3 -2.31 11.49 -20.61
C THR A 3 -3.36 10.76 -19.78
N PRO A 4 -4.25 9.95 -20.37
CA PRO A 4 -5.14 9.11 -19.57
C PRO A 4 -4.29 8.04 -18.88
N LYS A 5 -4.43 7.95 -17.55
CA LYS A 5 -3.83 6.89 -16.74
C LYS A 5 -4.56 5.60 -17.11
N THR A 6 -3.96 4.79 -17.98
CA THR A 6 -4.49 3.48 -18.36
C THR A 6 -4.69 2.63 -17.09
N LEU A 7 -5.95 2.33 -16.76
CA LEU A 7 -6.29 1.39 -15.69
C LEU A 7 -5.89 -0.01 -16.14
N VAL A 8 -4.69 -0.45 -15.77
CA VAL A 8 -4.25 -1.83 -15.95
C VAL A 8 -5.05 -2.68 -14.95
N PRO A 9 -5.80 -3.70 -15.38
CA PRO A 9 -6.55 -4.55 -14.45
C PRO A 9 -5.59 -5.28 -13.52
N ALA A 10 -5.78 -5.10 -12.21
CA ALA A 10 -4.89 -5.62 -11.17
C ALA A 10 -4.71 -7.15 -11.28
N PRO A 11 -3.47 -7.67 -11.23
CA PRO A 11 -3.23 -9.10 -11.28
C PRO A 11 -3.84 -9.78 -10.05
N ARG A 12 -4.54 -10.91 -10.29
CA ARG A 12 -5.32 -11.67 -9.29
C ARG A 12 -4.47 -12.44 -8.25
N TYR A 13 -3.41 -11.84 -7.70
CA TYR A 13 -2.87 -12.29 -6.42
C TYR A 13 -3.74 -11.69 -5.31
N ARG A 14 -4.95 -12.25 -5.13
CA ARG A 14 -6.08 -11.66 -4.37
C ARG A 14 -5.77 -11.12 -2.95
N ASN A 15 -4.64 -11.49 -2.32
CA ASN A 15 -4.35 -11.17 -0.92
C ASN A 15 -3.08 -10.34 -0.66
N TRP A 16 -2.22 -10.06 -1.65
CA TRP A 16 -0.96 -9.33 -1.42
C TRP A 16 -0.79 -8.17 -2.41
N LEU A 17 -0.55 -6.99 -1.85
CA LEU A 17 -0.22 -5.76 -2.56
C LEU A 17 1.29 -5.54 -2.56
N THR A 18 1.82 -4.98 -3.64
CA THR A 18 3.05 -4.21 -3.59
C THR A 18 2.81 -2.92 -2.83
N VAL A 19 3.90 -2.29 -2.41
CA VAL A 19 3.80 -0.95 -1.82
C VAL A 19 3.41 0.09 -2.88
N GLU A 20 3.75 -0.10 -4.16
CA GLU A 20 3.30 0.79 -5.24
C GLU A 20 1.78 0.72 -5.44
N GLU A 21 1.20 -0.48 -5.45
CA GLU A 21 -0.26 -0.67 -5.51
C GLU A 21 -0.94 -0.02 -4.29
N PHE A 22 -0.42 -0.22 -3.07
CA PHE A 22 -0.97 0.44 -1.87
C PHE A 22 -0.93 1.97 -1.96
N CYS A 23 0.20 2.52 -2.43
CA CYS A 23 0.35 3.96 -2.60
C CYS A 23 -0.62 4.51 -3.66
N GLU A 24 -0.81 3.78 -4.76
CA GLU A 24 -1.74 4.16 -5.83
C GLU A 24 -3.19 4.12 -5.35
N ASP A 25 -3.59 3.08 -4.62
CA ASP A 25 -4.95 2.90 -4.11
C ASP A 25 -5.37 4.05 -3.16
N ILE A 26 -4.44 4.53 -2.32
CA ILE A 26 -4.71 5.59 -1.33
C ILE A 26 -4.34 6.99 -1.86
N GLY A 27 -3.63 7.07 -2.99
CA GLY A 27 -3.21 8.32 -3.60
C GLY A 27 -2.06 9.04 -2.87
N ILE A 28 -1.15 8.28 -2.25
CA ILE A 28 0.03 8.84 -1.55
C ILE A 28 1.32 8.59 -2.33
N ALA A 29 2.32 9.45 -2.09
CA ALA A 29 3.65 9.21 -2.61
C ALA A 29 4.36 8.06 -1.88
N ARG A 30 5.27 7.37 -2.57
CA ARG A 30 6.10 6.31 -1.97
C ARG A 30 6.98 6.81 -0.82
N SER A 31 7.42 8.07 -0.88
CA SER A 31 8.15 8.73 0.21
C SER A 31 7.30 8.81 1.48
N THR A 32 6.05 9.24 1.37
CA THR A 32 5.09 9.30 2.48
C THR A 32 4.91 7.94 3.14
N PHE A 33 4.77 6.88 2.34
CA PHE A 33 4.71 5.52 2.86
C PHE A 33 5.98 5.13 3.64
N ASN A 34 7.16 5.43 3.09
CA ASN A 34 8.42 5.14 3.76
C ASN A 34 8.55 5.90 5.08
N ASP A 35 8.12 7.17 5.13
CA ASP A 35 8.10 7.99 6.36
C ASP A 35 7.18 7.40 7.43
N TRP A 36 5.98 6.95 7.03
CA TRP A 36 5.07 6.26 7.96
C TRP A 36 5.71 5.00 8.51
N ARG A 37 6.36 4.22 7.65
CA ARG A 37 7.02 2.98 8.03
C ARG A 37 8.21 3.22 8.97
N ALA A 38 8.98 4.28 8.73
CA ALA A 38 10.06 4.72 9.62
C ALA A 38 9.53 5.18 10.99
N LYS A 39 8.36 5.81 11.01
CA LYS A 39 7.66 6.26 12.23
C LYS A 39 6.83 5.17 12.91
N GLY A 40 6.77 3.95 12.36
CA GLY A 40 5.93 2.86 12.87
C GLY A 40 4.42 3.07 12.68
N ARG A 41 4.01 3.97 11.79
CA ARG A 41 2.60 4.36 11.53
C ARG A 41 2.06 3.84 10.20
N GLY A 42 2.67 2.81 9.62
CA GLY A 42 2.25 2.21 8.36
C GLY A 42 1.71 0.78 8.53
N PRO A 43 1.07 0.20 7.50
CA PRO A 43 0.59 -1.17 7.55
C PRO A 43 1.75 -2.18 7.67
N LYS A 44 1.44 -3.37 8.21
CA LYS A 44 2.44 -4.45 8.31
C LYS A 44 2.89 -4.91 6.93
N CYS A 45 4.21 -4.97 6.76
CA CYS A 45 4.86 -5.38 5.51
C CYS A 45 5.63 -6.69 5.72
N ALA A 46 5.43 -7.66 4.83
CA ALA A 46 6.29 -8.82 4.69
C ALA A 46 7.48 -8.47 3.78
N LYS A 47 8.70 -8.74 4.26
CA LYS A 47 9.92 -8.63 3.45
C LYS A 47 10.18 -9.95 2.74
N LEU A 48 10.22 -9.93 1.42
CA LEU A 48 10.58 -11.10 0.62
C LEU A 48 12.09 -11.36 0.69
N PRO A 49 12.55 -12.60 0.40
CA PRO A 49 13.98 -12.89 0.24
C PRO A 49 14.68 -11.99 -0.79
N SER A 50 13.93 -11.51 -1.79
CA SER A 50 14.39 -10.56 -2.81
C SER A 50 14.56 -9.12 -2.30
N GLY A 51 14.25 -8.83 -1.03
CA GLY A 51 14.31 -7.49 -0.45
C GLY A 51 13.09 -6.61 -0.74
N LYS A 52 12.22 -7.01 -1.68
CA LYS A 52 10.96 -6.31 -1.96
C LYS A 52 9.96 -6.46 -0.81
N LEU A 53 9.12 -5.45 -0.64
CA LEU A 53 8.06 -5.45 0.37
C LEU A 53 6.72 -5.84 -0.25
N ARG A 54 5.96 -6.63 0.49
CA ARG A 54 4.56 -6.97 0.20
C ARG A 54 3.69 -6.64 1.41
N ILE A 55 2.50 -6.13 1.15
CA ILE A 55 1.50 -5.79 2.15
C ILE A 55 0.35 -6.76 1.97
N ARG A 56 -0.12 -7.41 3.04
CA ARG A 56 -1.33 -8.23 2.92
C ARG A 56 -2.54 -7.31 2.83
N ARG A 57 -3.49 -7.57 1.92
CA ARG A 57 -4.71 -6.75 1.79
C ARG A 57 -5.45 -6.54 3.11
N SER A 58 -5.65 -7.61 3.87
CA SER A 58 -6.29 -7.50 5.19
C SER A 58 -5.54 -6.59 6.17
N GLU A 59 -4.22 -6.48 6.06
CA GLU A 59 -3.43 -5.59 6.93
C GLU A 59 -3.52 -4.14 6.46
N ALA A 60 -3.61 -3.90 5.14
CA ALA A 60 -3.94 -2.59 4.60
C ALA A 60 -5.36 -2.16 5.01
N GLU A 61 -6.35 -3.04 4.90
CA GLU A 61 -7.74 -2.77 5.31
C GLU A 61 -7.85 -2.48 6.82
N LYS A 62 -7.21 -3.30 7.67
CA LYS A 62 -7.15 -3.03 9.12
C LYS A 62 -6.51 -1.69 9.45
N TYR A 63 -5.46 -1.31 8.71
CA TYR A 63 -4.81 -0.02 8.89
C TYR A 63 -5.76 1.13 8.56
N MET A 64 -6.50 1.05 7.45
CA MET A 64 -7.51 2.06 7.09
C MET A 64 -8.63 2.13 8.14
N ALA A 65 -9.16 0.98 8.57
CA ALA A 65 -10.19 0.93 9.61
C ALA A 65 -9.72 1.55 10.94
N ALA A 66 -8.45 1.33 11.32
CA ALA A 66 -7.88 1.93 12.52
C ALA A 66 -7.68 3.46 12.39
N LEU A 67 -7.48 3.99 11.18
CA LEU A 67 -7.44 5.43 10.95
C LEU A 67 -8.84 6.05 10.99
N GLU A 68 -9.86 5.34 10.51
CA GLU A 68 -11.27 5.79 10.59
C GLU A 68 -11.78 5.85 12.03
N ASP A 69 -11.42 4.88 12.88
CA ASP A 69 -11.81 4.84 14.31
C ASP A 69 -11.10 5.89 15.16
N ALA A 70 -9.89 6.32 14.75
CA ALA A 70 -9.13 7.34 15.45
C ALA A 70 -9.61 8.78 15.16
N SER A 71 -10.67 8.96 14.36
CA SER A 71 -11.22 10.26 13.95
C SER A 71 -12.37 10.76 14.80
#